data_AF-A0A223RZV1-F1
#
_entry.id   AF-A0A223RZV1-F1
#
_cell.length_a   1.000
_cell.length_b   1.000
_cell.length_c   1.000
_cell.angle_alpha   90.00
_cell.angle_beta   90.00
_cell.angle_gamma   90.00
#
_symmetry.space_group_name_H-M   'P 1'
#
loop_
_entity.id
_entity.type
_entity.pdbx_description
1 polymer ?
#
loop_
_entity_poly.entity_id
_entity_poly.type
_entity_poly.pdbx_seq_one_letter_code
_entity_poly.pdbx_strand_id
1 'polypeptide(L)'
;MSFTFSQPSGGGGFFKPAEHDGHLVLITNCHKIEDRFDQFKGKEVPAATVDVVDLDADAELREGVLMTHGGLVNRLTPGAHMVLGRIGKATTASGFEAWVLQPFDEQGTDAQRAQAWLDAHAKPAVSQPAPAPQPQQQAPAAQAPAAASGMADPNDPAVQALLKSLQQK
;
A
#
# COMPACT_ATOMS: atom_id res chain seq x y z
N MET A 1 -4.03 32.77 -28.75
CA MET A 1 -3.95 31.41 -28.17
C MET A 1 -3.08 31.55 -26.92
N SER A 2 -3.65 31.33 -25.73
CA SER A 2 -2.90 31.45 -24.48
C SER A 2 -2.36 30.08 -24.12
N PHE A 3 -1.05 29.97 -23.92
CA PHE A 3 -0.42 28.74 -23.44
C PHE A 3 -0.54 28.68 -21.92
N THR A 4 -1.08 27.58 -21.40
CA THR A 4 -1.04 27.26 -19.97
C THR A 4 0.23 26.47 -19.70
N PHE A 5 1.10 27.01 -18.85
CA PHE A 5 2.29 26.33 -18.37
C PHE A 5 2.01 25.76 -16.99
N SER A 6 2.16 24.45 -16.84
CA SER A 6 2.13 23.81 -15.53
C SER A 6 3.45 24.08 -14.81
N GLN A 7 3.39 24.58 -13.58
CA GLN A 7 4.57 24.59 -12.71
C GLN A 7 4.94 23.15 -12.35
N PRO A 8 6.23 22.81 -12.28
CA PRO A 8 6.64 21.51 -11.75
C PRO A 8 6.14 21.42 -10.30
N SER A 9 5.38 20.38 -10.00
CA SER A 9 4.94 20.10 -8.63
C SER A 9 6.18 19.91 -7.76
N GLY A 10 6.38 20.78 -6.77
CA GLY A 10 7.51 20.76 -5.83
C GLY A 10 7.53 19.56 -4.87
N GLY A 11 6.87 18.45 -5.22
CA GLY A 11 6.94 17.19 -4.50
C GLY A 11 8.26 16.50 -4.84
N GLY A 12 9.29 16.79 -4.03
CA GLY A 12 10.65 16.36 -4.29
C GLY A 12 11.58 16.75 -3.15
N GLY A 13 11.21 16.40 -1.93
CA GLY A 13 12.06 16.62 -0.75
C GLY A 13 13.24 15.63 -0.70
N PHE A 14 14.26 15.94 0.10
CA PHE A 14 15.29 14.97 0.44
C PHE A 14 14.99 14.38 1.82
N PHE A 15 14.97 13.05 1.94
CA PHE A 15 14.79 12.41 3.24
C PHE A 15 16.10 12.46 4.02
N LYS A 16 16.11 13.20 5.13
CA LYS A 16 17.26 13.25 6.06
C LYS A 16 16.99 12.36 7.27
N PRO A 17 17.59 11.16 7.36
CA PRO A 17 17.32 10.23 8.46
C PRO A 17 17.66 10.79 9.84
N ALA A 18 18.62 11.73 9.90
CA ALA A 18 19.01 12.37 11.15
C ALA A 18 17.90 13.25 11.77
N GLU A 19 16.97 13.77 10.97
CA GLU A 19 15.81 14.53 11.45
C GLU A 19 14.69 13.60 11.97
N HIS A 20 14.84 12.28 11.76
CA HIS A 20 13.85 11.26 12.09
C HIS A 20 14.45 10.17 13.00
N ASP A 21 15.56 10.42 13.69
CA ASP A 21 16.24 9.41 14.51
C ASP A 21 15.32 8.88 15.63
N GLY A 22 15.08 7.57 15.64
CA GLY A 22 14.16 6.90 16.57
C GLY A 22 12.69 6.95 16.16
N HIS A 23 12.32 7.72 15.12
CA HIS A 23 10.93 7.90 14.72
C HIS A 23 10.39 6.67 13.97
N LEU A 24 9.09 6.43 14.15
CA LEU A 24 8.31 5.48 13.38
C LEU A 24 7.91 6.11 12.05
N VAL A 25 8.38 5.51 10.95
CA VAL A 25 8.17 6.00 9.61
C VAL A 25 7.41 4.97 8.79
N LEU A 26 6.35 5.42 8.13
CA LEU A 26 5.56 4.63 7.19
C LEU A 26 5.89 5.07 5.77
N ILE A 27 6.40 4.15 4.97
CA ILE A 27 6.61 4.34 3.54
C ILE A 27 5.39 3.75 2.82
N THR A 28 4.53 4.63 2.32
CA THR A 28 3.26 4.23 1.69
C THR A 28 3.52 3.67 0.30
N ASN A 29 4.45 4.25 -0.45
CA ASN A 29 4.78 3.82 -1.79
C ASN A 29 6.26 4.01 -2.13
N CYS A 30 6.85 3.02 -2.80
CA CYS A 30 8.19 3.09 -3.39
C CYS A 30 8.07 3.14 -4.92
N HIS A 31 8.20 4.34 -5.51
CA HIS A 31 7.97 4.57 -6.93
C HIS A 31 9.06 3.96 -7.81
N LYS A 32 10.32 4.16 -7.43
CA LYS A 32 11.49 3.70 -8.18
C LYS A 32 12.71 3.63 -7.29
N ILE A 33 13.62 2.72 -7.65
CA ILE A 33 14.97 2.62 -7.10
C ILE A 33 15.92 2.69 -8.28
N GLU A 34 16.86 3.62 -8.22
CA GLU A 34 17.87 3.86 -9.26
C GLU A 34 19.24 4.07 -8.62
N ASP A 35 20.29 3.64 -9.30
CA ASP A 35 21.66 3.96 -8.90
C ASP A 35 22.01 5.37 -9.39
N ARG A 36 22.42 6.23 -8.46
CA ARG A 36 22.80 7.61 -8.74
C ARG A 36 24.24 7.83 -8.38
N PHE A 37 25.00 8.47 -9.27
CA PHE A 37 26.38 8.83 -8.98
C PHE A 37 26.45 9.91 -7.89
N ASP A 38 27.08 9.58 -6.76
CA ASP A 38 27.36 10.52 -5.67
C ASP A 38 28.76 11.09 -5.86
N GLN A 39 28.84 12.37 -6.24
CA GLN A 39 30.10 13.06 -6.50
C GLN A 39 31.03 13.10 -5.27
N PHE A 40 30.48 13.09 -4.05
CA PHE A 40 31.28 13.11 -2.83
C PHE A 40 31.86 11.73 -2.51
N LYS A 41 31.16 10.67 -2.86
CA LYS A 41 31.61 9.29 -2.64
C LYS A 41 32.36 8.68 -3.82
N GLY A 42 32.35 9.35 -4.97
CA GLY A 42 33.00 8.89 -6.20
C GLY A 42 32.48 7.55 -6.72
N LYS A 43 31.24 7.19 -6.38
CA LYS A 43 30.61 5.92 -6.73
C LYS A 43 29.11 6.06 -6.88
N GLU A 44 28.52 5.08 -7.54
CA GLU A 44 27.07 4.93 -7.59
C GLU A 44 26.53 4.50 -6.22
N VAL A 45 25.46 5.15 -5.80
CA VAL A 45 24.72 4.84 -4.58
C VAL A 45 23.25 4.61 -4.92
N PRO A 46 22.60 3.61 -4.32
CA PRO A 46 21.20 3.35 -4.57
C PRO A 46 20.36 4.48 -3.97
N ALA A 47 19.42 4.99 -4.76
CA ALA A 47 18.49 6.03 -4.39
C ALA A 47 17.05 5.59 -4.70
N ALA A 48 16.15 5.76 -3.75
CA ALA A 48 14.73 5.48 -3.91
C ALA A 48 13.92 6.77 -3.90
N THR A 49 12.90 6.86 -4.76
CA THR A 49 11.85 7.89 -4.67
C THR A 49 10.64 7.27 -3.98
N VAL A 50 10.28 7.79 -2.81
CA VAL A 50 9.27 7.19 -1.93
C VAL A 50 8.28 8.24 -1.41
N ASP A 51 7.08 7.78 -1.11
CA ASP A 51 6.10 8.53 -0.35
C ASP A 51 6.20 8.11 1.12
N VAL A 52 6.40 9.07 2.00
CA VAL A 52 6.79 8.80 3.39
C VAL A 52 6.00 9.65 4.38
N VAL A 53 5.61 9.03 5.48
CA VAL A 53 4.89 9.62 6.60
C VAL A 53 5.72 9.39 7.86
N ASP A 54 6.01 10.46 8.61
CA ASP A 54 6.60 10.36 9.94
C ASP A 54 5.48 10.36 10.98
N LEU A 55 5.22 9.22 11.60
CA LEU A 55 4.12 9.05 12.55
C LEU A 55 4.43 9.63 13.93
N ASP A 56 5.68 9.95 14.24
CA ASP A 56 6.11 10.57 15.50
C ASP A 56 6.21 12.11 15.41
N ALA A 57 6.17 12.67 14.20
CA ALA A 57 6.09 14.11 13.96
C ALA A 57 4.66 14.55 13.58
N ASP A 58 4.52 15.36 12.52
CA ASP A 58 3.24 15.92 12.07
C ASP A 58 2.33 14.92 11.33
N ALA A 59 2.80 13.68 11.10
CA ALA A 59 2.10 12.65 10.34
C ALA A 59 1.63 13.10 8.95
N GLU A 60 2.37 14.03 8.33
CA GLU A 60 2.10 14.52 6.99
C GLU A 60 2.65 13.56 5.93
N LEU A 61 1.86 13.29 4.89
CA LEU A 61 2.30 12.55 3.71
C LEU A 61 3.22 13.42 2.86
N ARG A 62 4.51 13.07 2.82
CA ARG A 62 5.48 13.69 1.93
C ARG A 62 5.66 12.81 0.71
N GLU A 63 5.14 13.26 -0.43
CA GLU A 63 5.21 12.53 -1.70
C GLU A 63 6.51 12.83 -2.48
N GLY A 64 7.01 11.84 -3.20
CA GLY A 64 8.16 11.99 -4.11
C GLY A 64 9.48 12.30 -3.41
N VAL A 65 9.66 11.87 -2.17
CA VAL A 65 10.87 12.15 -1.38
C VAL A 65 12.02 11.26 -1.85
N LEU A 66 13.19 11.87 -2.07
CA LEU A 66 14.42 11.18 -2.44
C LEU A 66 15.13 10.63 -1.20
N MET A 67 15.36 9.33 -1.16
CA MET A 67 16.07 8.62 -0.10
C MET A 67 17.32 7.93 -0.67
N THR A 68 18.51 8.34 -0.23
CA THR A 68 19.81 7.89 -0.80
C THR A 68 20.65 7.05 0.16
N HIS A 69 20.15 6.79 1.37
CA HIS A 69 20.89 6.01 2.36
C HIS A 69 20.70 4.53 2.09
N GLY A 70 21.76 3.85 1.66
CA GLY A 70 21.72 2.42 1.31
C GLY A 70 21.14 1.51 2.41
N GLY A 71 21.34 1.82 3.69
CA GLY A 71 20.74 1.05 4.79
C GLY A 71 19.21 1.15 4.88
N LEU A 72 18.62 2.22 4.35
CA LEU A 72 17.17 2.39 4.19
C LEU A 72 16.71 1.80 2.85
N VAL A 73 17.39 2.14 1.76
CA VAL A 73 17.02 1.73 0.40
C VAL A 73 17.11 0.21 0.23
N ASN A 74 18.10 -0.46 0.82
CA ASN A 74 18.25 -1.92 0.75
C ASN A 74 17.14 -2.69 1.48
N ARG A 75 16.33 -2.01 2.31
CA ARG A 75 15.15 -2.60 2.96
C ARG A 75 13.88 -2.40 2.14
N LEU A 76 13.96 -1.66 1.03
CA LEU A 76 12.88 -1.46 0.09
C LEU A 76 13.07 -2.34 -1.13
N THR A 77 11.96 -2.80 -1.69
CA THR A 77 11.90 -3.35 -3.03
C THR A 77 11.20 -2.36 -3.96
N PRO A 78 11.52 -2.35 -5.27
CA PRO A 78 10.76 -1.55 -6.24
C PRO A 78 9.28 -1.97 -6.21
N GLY A 79 8.36 -1.00 -6.06
CA GLY A 79 6.94 -1.29 -5.88
C GLY A 79 6.57 -1.83 -4.50
N ALA A 80 7.46 -1.72 -3.50
CA ALA A 80 7.07 -1.96 -2.11
C ALA A 80 6.00 -0.94 -1.69
N HIS A 81 4.98 -1.44 -1.01
CA HIS A 81 3.89 -0.64 -0.45
C HIS A 81 3.77 -0.96 1.04
N MET A 82 3.40 0.05 1.83
CA MET A 82 3.13 -0.10 3.27
C MET A 82 4.30 -0.70 4.05
N VAL A 83 5.50 -0.14 3.88
CA VAL A 83 6.68 -0.53 4.65
C VAL A 83 6.74 0.32 5.92
N LEU A 84 6.58 -0.33 7.07
CA LEU A 84 6.69 0.30 8.38
C LEU A 84 8.05 -0.02 8.99
N GLY A 85 8.68 0.96 9.64
CA GLY A 85 9.90 0.72 10.39
C GLY A 85 10.34 1.93 11.20
N ARG A 86 11.30 1.71 12.09
CA ARG A 86 11.91 2.78 12.87
C ARG A 86 13.23 3.20 12.25
N ILE A 87 13.46 4.50 12.16
CA ILE A 87 14.76 5.00 11.73
C ILE A 87 15.73 4.85 12.88
N GLY A 88 16.88 4.24 12.59
CA GLY A 88 17.94 4.12 13.58
C GLY A 88 19.30 3.96 12.92
N LYS A 89 20.32 3.71 13.75
CA LYS A 89 21.68 3.47 13.30
C LYS A 89 22.05 2.00 13.50
N ALA A 90 22.84 1.47 12.58
CA ALA A 90 23.50 0.19 12.74
C ALA A 90 24.97 0.29 12.34
N THR A 91 25.82 -0.43 13.06
CA THR A 91 27.24 -0.55 12.73
C THR A 91 27.41 -1.45 11.52
N THR A 92 28.03 -0.93 10.46
CA THR A 92 28.37 -1.70 9.26
C THR A 92 29.53 -2.65 9.55
N ALA A 93 29.72 -3.65 8.68
CA ALA A 93 30.87 -4.57 8.76
C ALA A 93 32.24 -3.85 8.72
N SER A 94 32.28 -2.63 8.20
CA SER A 94 33.44 -1.75 8.16
C SER A 94 33.64 -0.91 9.43
N GLY A 95 32.80 -1.06 10.45
CA GLY A 95 32.90 -0.36 11.73
C GLY A 95 32.33 1.06 11.75
N PHE A 96 31.62 1.49 10.70
CA PHE A 96 30.98 2.81 10.64
C PHE A 96 29.50 2.72 10.99
N GLU A 97 28.94 3.77 11.59
CA GLU A 97 27.50 3.85 11.78
C GLU A 97 26.80 4.27 10.48
N ALA A 98 25.77 3.52 10.09
CA ALA A 98 24.91 3.84 8.97
C ALA A 98 23.45 3.90 9.40
N TRP A 99 22.70 4.81 8.77
CA TRP A 99 21.25 4.89 8.93
C TRP A 99 20.57 3.70 8.28
N VAL A 100 19.68 3.04 9.03
CA VAL A 100 18.95 1.84 8.61
C VAL A 100 17.47 1.93 9.01
N LEU A 101 16.65 1.14 8.31
CA LEU A 101 15.26 0.91 8.69
C LEU A 101 15.23 -0.31 9.61
N GLN A 102 14.99 -0.06 10.90
CA GLN A 102 14.87 -1.07 11.93
C GLN A 102 13.45 -1.66 11.93
N PRO A 103 13.30 -2.92 12.37
CA PRO A 103 11.98 -3.51 12.57
C PRO A 103 11.16 -2.65 13.55
N PHE A 104 9.86 -2.57 13.30
CA PHE A 104 8.89 -1.96 14.21
C PHE A 104 8.39 -2.99 15.22
N ASP A 105 7.74 -2.52 16.28
CA ASP A 105 7.07 -3.41 17.23
C ASP A 105 5.72 -3.90 16.66
N GLU A 106 5.70 -5.13 16.16
CA GLU A 106 4.50 -5.77 15.58
C GLU A 106 3.39 -6.03 16.60
N GLN A 107 3.74 -6.24 17.88
CA GLN A 107 2.80 -6.58 18.94
C GLN A 107 2.43 -5.36 19.80
N GLY A 108 3.13 -4.25 19.61
CA GLY A 108 2.95 -3.02 20.35
C GLY A 108 2.17 -1.94 19.60
N THR A 109 2.43 -0.70 20.01
CA THR A 109 1.69 0.49 19.58
C THR A 109 2.01 0.93 18.15
N ASP A 110 3.09 0.44 17.56
CA ASP A 110 3.58 0.93 16.26
C ASP A 110 2.63 0.57 15.12
N ALA A 111 2.25 -0.70 15.04
CA ALA A 111 1.30 -1.19 14.06
C ALA A 111 -0.08 -0.49 14.20
N GLN A 112 -0.51 -0.25 15.45
CA GLN A 112 -1.77 0.44 15.74
C GLN A 112 -1.76 1.90 15.27
N ARG A 113 -0.64 2.61 15.46
CA ARG A 113 -0.49 4.01 15.01
C ARG A 113 -0.48 4.11 13.49
N ALA A 114 0.23 3.20 12.82
CA ALA A 114 0.22 3.14 11.36
C ALA A 114 -1.18 2.85 10.82
N GLN A 115 -1.89 1.88 11.42
CA GLN A 115 -3.27 1.57 11.06
C GLN A 115 -4.21 2.76 11.28
N ALA A 116 -4.12 3.43 12.44
CA ALA A 116 -4.95 4.60 12.73
C ALA A 116 -4.72 5.75 11.73
N TRP A 117 -3.47 5.96 11.31
CA TRP A 117 -3.17 6.94 10.27
C TRP A 117 -3.78 6.54 8.93
N LEU A 118 -3.66 5.27 8.54
CA LEU A 118 -4.24 4.73 7.32
C LEU A 118 -5.77 4.84 7.33
N ASP A 119 -6.44 4.55 8.44
CA ASP A 119 -7.89 4.67 8.56
C ASP A 119 -8.35 6.13 8.43
N ALA A 120 -7.57 7.07 8.96
CA ALA A 120 -7.86 8.51 8.86
C ALA A 120 -7.59 9.09 7.46
N HIS A 121 -6.65 8.50 6.71
CA HIS A 121 -6.21 8.99 5.39
C HIS A 121 -6.65 8.09 4.23
N ALA A 122 -7.37 7.01 4.51
CA ALA A 122 -8.08 6.26 3.50
C ALA A 122 -9.04 7.23 2.82
N LYS A 123 -8.72 7.62 1.58
CA LYS A 123 -9.72 8.25 0.71
C LYS A 123 -10.96 7.37 0.81
N PRO A 124 -12.15 7.91 1.11
CA PRO A 124 -13.36 7.11 1.12
C PRO A 124 -13.37 6.36 -0.20
N ALA A 125 -13.31 5.03 -0.12
CA ALA A 125 -13.40 4.20 -1.29
C ALA A 125 -14.63 4.69 -2.02
N VAL A 126 -14.44 5.29 -3.21
CA VAL A 126 -15.54 5.58 -4.10
C VAL A 126 -16.24 4.24 -4.20
N SER A 127 -17.42 4.13 -3.60
CA SER A 127 -18.14 2.88 -3.54
C SER A 127 -18.20 2.39 -4.97
N GLN A 128 -17.46 1.32 -5.26
CA GLN A 128 -17.51 0.71 -6.57
C GLN A 128 -19.00 0.45 -6.81
N PRO A 129 -19.61 1.02 -7.86
CA PRO A 129 -21.02 0.77 -8.11
C PRO A 129 -21.17 -0.75 -8.16
N ALA A 130 -22.11 -1.28 -7.37
CA ALA A 130 -22.46 -2.68 -7.43
C ALA A 130 -22.53 -3.11 -8.91
N PRO A 131 -21.92 -4.24 -9.30
CA PRO A 131 -21.88 -4.63 -10.69
C PRO A 131 -23.30 -4.61 -11.26
N ALA A 132 -23.52 -3.73 -12.24
CA ALA A 132 -24.76 -3.69 -12.98
C ALA A 132 -24.96 -5.08 -13.60
N PRO A 133 -26.18 -5.65 -13.54
CA PRO A 133 -26.45 -6.94 -14.14
C PRO A 133 -26.10 -6.89 -15.63
N GLN A 134 -25.14 -7.73 -16.04
CA GLN A 134 -24.71 -7.84 -17.43
C GLN A 134 -25.90 -8.25 -18.30
N PRO A 135 -26.14 -7.59 -19.44
CA PRO A 135 -27.04 -8.12 -20.46
C PRO A 135 -26.44 -9.43 -21.01
N GLN A 136 -27.15 -10.54 -20.80
CA GLN A 136 -26.85 -11.80 -21.46
C GLN A 136 -27.00 -11.62 -22.98
N GLN A 137 -25.88 -11.45 -23.68
CA GLN A 137 -25.86 -11.51 -25.13
C GLN A 137 -25.69 -12.96 -25.57
N GLN A 138 -26.65 -13.36 -26.39
CA GLN A 138 -26.91 -14.67 -26.97
C GLN A 138 -25.67 -15.43 -27.47
N ALA A 139 -25.59 -16.71 -27.11
CA ALA A 139 -24.79 -17.70 -27.82
C ALA A 139 -25.51 -18.19 -29.10
N PRO A 140 -24.82 -18.42 -30.23
CA PRO A 140 -25.40 -19.11 -31.38
C PRO A 140 -25.45 -20.62 -31.14
N ALA A 141 -26.67 -21.14 -31.20
CA ALA A 141 -27.14 -22.42 -31.72
C ALA A 141 -26.28 -23.71 -31.57
N ALA A 142 -26.80 -24.67 -30.79
CA ALA A 142 -27.10 -26.02 -31.27
C ALA A 142 -28.21 -26.66 -30.42
N GLN A 143 -29.06 -27.46 -31.06
CA GLN A 143 -30.43 -27.81 -30.70
C GLN A 143 -30.56 -29.03 -29.75
N ALA A 144 -31.56 -28.98 -28.83
CA ALA A 144 -32.54 -30.01 -28.34
C ALA A 144 -32.07 -31.47 -27.99
N PRO A 145 -32.73 -32.21 -27.05
CA PRO A 145 -34.16 -32.16 -26.72
C PRO A 145 -34.55 -32.17 -25.22
N ALA A 146 -35.86 -32.10 -25.02
CA ALA A 146 -36.61 -31.88 -23.80
C ALA A 146 -36.71 -33.06 -22.81
N ALA A 147 -37.09 -32.68 -21.57
CA ALA A 147 -38.02 -33.33 -20.63
C ALA A 147 -37.40 -33.85 -19.32
N ALA A 148 -37.74 -33.21 -18.20
CA ALA A 148 -38.44 -33.84 -17.06
C ALA A 148 -38.52 -32.90 -15.83
N SER A 149 -39.65 -33.01 -15.16
CA SER A 149 -40.14 -32.26 -14.00
C SER A 149 -39.57 -32.75 -12.67
N GLY A 150 -39.55 -31.89 -11.63
CA GLY A 150 -39.51 -32.25 -10.19
C GLY A 150 -38.15 -32.74 -9.68
N MET A 151 -37.69 -32.50 -8.44
CA MET A 151 -38.27 -32.02 -7.18
C MET A 151 -37.19 -31.19 -6.46
N ALA A 152 -37.59 -30.22 -5.63
CA ALA A 152 -36.69 -29.58 -4.68
C ALA A 152 -36.27 -30.61 -3.61
N ASP A 153 -34.96 -30.75 -3.39
CA ASP A 153 -34.42 -31.69 -2.41
C ASP A 153 -34.71 -31.18 -0.98
N PRO A 154 -35.44 -31.96 -0.14
CA PRO A 154 -35.82 -31.53 1.20
C PRO A 154 -34.65 -31.48 2.20
N ASN A 155 -33.46 -31.95 1.83
CA ASN A 155 -32.25 -31.82 2.65
C ASN A 155 -31.36 -30.64 2.24
N ASP A 156 -31.78 -29.84 1.26
CA ASP A 156 -31.01 -28.67 0.83
C ASP A 156 -30.91 -27.61 1.95
N PRO A 157 -29.68 -27.14 2.30
CA PRO A 157 -29.48 -26.16 3.36
C PRO A 157 -30.22 -24.83 3.12
N ALA A 158 -30.50 -24.46 1.86
CA ALA A 158 -31.26 -23.27 1.52
C ALA A 158 -32.76 -23.43 1.85
N VAL A 159 -33.31 -24.63 1.71
CA VAL A 159 -34.72 -24.93 2.06
C VAL A 159 -34.90 -24.98 3.57
N GLN A 160 -33.94 -25.54 4.31
CA GLN A 160 -33.98 -25.57 5.79
C GLN A 160 -33.85 -24.17 6.40
N ALA A 161 -33.03 -23.29 5.79
CA ALA A 161 -32.93 -21.90 6.20
C ALA A 161 -34.27 -21.16 6.02
N LEU A 162 -34.94 -21.37 4.88
CA LEU A 162 -36.22 -20.75 4.57
C LEU A 162 -37.35 -21.21 5.51
N LEU A 163 -37.40 -22.50 5.85
CA LEU A 163 -38.43 -23.06 6.74
C LEU A 163 -38.32 -22.52 8.17
N LYS A 164 -37.10 -22.31 8.67
CA LYS A 164 -36.86 -21.80 10.01
C LYS A 164 -37.30 -20.33 10.16
N SER A 165 -37.16 -19.54 9.10
CA SER A 165 -37.63 -18.15 9.06
C SER A 165 -39.16 -17.99 8.99
N LEU A 166 -39.89 -19.02 8.55
CA LEU A 166 -41.36 -18.97 8.48
C LEU A 166 -42.06 -19.34 9.79
N GLN A 167 -41.40 -20.03 10.71
CA GLN A 167 -41.98 -20.47 11.99
C GLN A 167 -41.83 -19.45 13.14
N GLN A 168 -41.08 -18.36 12.94
CA GLN A 168 -40.89 -17.30 13.94
C GLN A 168 -41.84 -16.10 13.76
N LYS A 169 -43.00 -16.31 13.13
CA LYS A 169 -43.98 -15.26 12.89
C LYS A 169 -45.36 -15.67 13.37
#